data_AF-A0A6A6Z382-F1
#
_entry.id   AF-A0A6A6Z382-F1
#
_cell.length_a   1.000
_cell.length_b   1.000
_cell.length_c   1.000
_cell.angle_alpha   90.00
_cell.angle_beta   90.00
_cell.angle_gamma   90.00
#
_symmetry.space_group_name_H-M   'P 1'
#
loop_
_entity.id
_entity.type
_entity.pdbx_description
1 polymer ?
#
loop_
_entity_poly.entity_id
_entity_poly.type
_entity_poly.pdbx_seq_one_letter_code
_entity_poly.pdbx_strand_id
1 'polypeptide(L)'
;MSDRTTRDVNRTQPQGDRPPEDRPVFAEHIKYMRKQHHKPTPKEWGFWRATGSYVIECEAVTGPMSDYYNEEKLTMDISETVKSGCWFFDVDFRFGVLEGTMLMETTPEMLDNVMKAHRAADGGEPEEEGDEDGDDDGWEEDEDPERYEMIKERYRVEEEERRKAYIDQFDHNPERYPRRIYFQWRGRDMRDATPLIQPDWDNAHVGYLDFEDNKCNIFEGKAELGVIGSNVGFRGYRVDKEPRKKAEPWNDLSEKAYEREWRDKVARERRPPLRSSIMGMERPW
;
A
#
# COMPACT_ATOMS: atom_id res chain seq x y z
N MET A 1 -28.01 38.78 42.95
CA MET A 1 -27.99 37.38 43.42
C MET A 1 -29.07 36.65 42.63
N SER A 2 -28.82 35.76 41.68
CA SER A 2 -27.63 35.00 41.32
C SER A 2 -27.82 34.45 39.91
N ASP A 3 -26.71 34.24 39.20
CA ASP A 3 -26.57 33.60 37.89
C ASP A 3 -27.40 32.32 37.68
N ARG A 4 -27.74 32.06 36.40
CA ARG A 4 -27.25 30.86 35.68
C ARG A 4 -27.55 30.92 34.20
N THR A 5 -26.53 31.33 33.46
CA THR A 5 -26.22 30.89 32.10
C THR A 5 -26.01 29.37 32.10
N THR A 6 -26.64 28.66 31.17
CA THR A 6 -26.16 27.33 30.73
C THR A 6 -26.02 27.35 29.22
N ARG A 7 -24.75 27.25 28.81
CA ARG A 7 -24.27 26.89 27.48
C ARG A 7 -24.52 25.41 27.19
N ASP A 8 -24.30 25.10 25.91
CA ASP A 8 -24.00 23.79 25.32
C ASP A 8 -25.23 22.88 25.14
N VAL A 9 -25.47 22.34 23.94
CA VAL A 9 -24.56 21.38 23.31
C VAL A 9 -24.43 21.62 21.80
N ASN A 10 -23.20 21.92 21.38
CA ASN A 10 -22.76 21.81 19.99
C ASN A 10 -22.72 20.31 19.65
N ARG A 11 -23.83 19.80 19.10
CA ARG A 11 -23.98 18.39 18.72
C ARG A 11 -23.15 18.15 17.46
N THR A 12 -21.97 17.58 17.61
CA THR A 12 -21.15 17.10 16.49
C THR A 12 -21.99 16.12 15.68
N GLN A 13 -22.38 16.51 14.45
CA GLN A 13 -23.10 15.62 13.55
C GLN A 13 -22.20 14.43 13.18
N PRO A 14 -22.75 13.20 13.14
CA PRO A 14 -22.04 12.02 12.66
C PRO A 14 -21.55 12.29 11.23
N GLN A 15 -20.30 11.92 10.94
CA GLN A 15 -19.64 12.20 9.65
C GLN A 15 -20.42 11.63 8.44
N GLY A 16 -21.25 10.61 8.65
CA GLY A 16 -22.09 10.00 7.62
C GLY A 16 -23.12 10.93 6.96
N ASP A 17 -23.61 11.95 7.68
CA ASP A 17 -24.67 12.85 7.18
C ASP A 17 -24.13 14.14 6.51
N ARG A 18 -22.81 14.34 6.49
CA ARG A 18 -22.22 15.50 5.80
C ARG A 18 -22.20 15.25 4.29
N PRO A 19 -22.58 16.24 3.46
CA PRO A 19 -22.36 16.19 2.02
C PRO A 19 -20.91 15.79 1.73
N PRO A 20 -20.63 14.95 0.72
CA PRO A 20 -19.28 14.50 0.41
C PRO A 20 -18.26 15.64 0.31
N GLU A 21 -18.72 16.80 -0.15
CA GLU A 21 -17.97 18.04 -0.35
C GLU A 21 -17.40 18.66 0.94
N ASP A 22 -18.03 18.41 2.09
CA ASP A 22 -17.64 18.94 3.40
C ASP A 22 -16.73 17.99 4.18
N ARG A 23 -16.43 16.81 3.62
CA ARG A 23 -15.52 15.85 4.24
C ARG A 23 -14.07 16.31 4.00
N PRO A 24 -13.21 16.37 5.03
CA PRO A 24 -11.83 16.88 4.88
C PRO A 24 -10.99 16.06 3.89
N VAL A 25 -11.32 14.77 3.71
CA VAL A 25 -10.71 13.87 2.72
C VAL A 25 -10.95 14.35 1.28
N PHE A 26 -12.11 14.95 1.00
CA PHE A 26 -12.48 15.44 -0.33
C PHE A 26 -11.78 16.75 -0.72
N ALA A 27 -11.34 17.56 0.24
CA ALA A 27 -10.77 18.87 -0.06
C ALA A 27 -9.49 18.81 -0.92
N GLU A 28 -8.60 17.84 -0.66
CA GLU A 28 -7.40 17.63 -1.46
C GLU A 28 -7.72 17.12 -2.87
N HIS A 29 -8.67 16.18 -2.98
CA HIS A 29 -9.13 15.68 -4.26
C HIS A 29 -9.78 16.79 -5.10
N ILE A 30 -10.65 17.61 -4.52
CA ILE A 30 -11.26 18.76 -5.20
C ILE A 30 -10.17 19.73 -5.71
N LYS A 31 -9.16 20.02 -4.88
CA LYS A 31 -8.02 20.85 -5.28
C LYS A 31 -7.24 20.22 -6.44
N TYR A 32 -7.02 18.91 -6.41
CA TYR A 32 -6.40 18.17 -7.51
C TYR A 32 -7.24 18.24 -8.80
N MET A 33 -8.54 17.96 -8.72
CA MET A 33 -9.45 17.97 -9.86
C MET A 33 -9.57 19.34 -10.51
N ARG A 34 -9.58 20.43 -9.72
CA ARG A 34 -9.53 21.81 -10.25
C ARG A 34 -8.28 22.05 -11.11
N LYS A 35 -7.12 21.51 -10.72
CA LYS A 35 -5.88 21.58 -11.54
C LYS A 35 -5.97 20.73 -12.81
N GLN A 36 -6.76 19.65 -12.81
CA GLN A 36 -6.91 18.76 -13.97
C GLN A 36 -8.12 19.08 -14.86
N HIS A 37 -8.99 20.03 -14.50
CA HIS A 37 -10.30 20.26 -15.11
C HIS A 37 -10.25 20.58 -16.63
N HIS A 38 -9.09 21.00 -17.14
CA HIS A 38 -8.90 21.27 -18.58
C HIS A 38 -8.41 20.06 -19.39
N LYS A 39 -8.14 18.91 -18.76
CA LYS A 39 -7.61 17.74 -19.46
C LYS A 39 -8.75 16.81 -19.92
N PRO A 40 -8.82 16.51 -21.23
CA PRO A 40 -9.83 15.60 -21.75
C PRO A 40 -9.66 14.20 -21.13
N THR A 41 -10.77 13.48 -21.00
CA THR A 41 -10.74 12.06 -20.64
C THR A 41 -10.04 11.28 -21.75
N PRO A 42 -9.04 10.45 -21.43
CA PRO A 42 -8.42 9.56 -22.40
C PRO A 42 -9.47 8.65 -23.04
N LYS A 43 -9.35 8.42 -24.36
CA LYS A 43 -10.26 7.51 -25.09
C LYS A 43 -10.11 6.06 -24.64
N GLU A 44 -8.87 5.66 -24.37
CA GLU A 44 -8.52 4.32 -23.95
C GLU A 44 -8.12 4.31 -22.48
N TRP A 45 -8.51 3.22 -21.80
CA TRP A 45 -8.02 2.93 -20.47
C TRP A 45 -6.59 2.42 -20.56
N GLY A 46 -5.77 2.82 -19.59
CA GLY A 46 -4.40 2.33 -19.46
C GLY A 46 -4.11 2.12 -17.99
N PHE A 47 -3.73 0.90 -17.63
CA PHE A 47 -3.45 0.49 -16.26
C PHE A 47 -2.44 1.44 -15.57
N TRP A 48 -1.37 1.84 -16.27
CA TRP A 48 -0.36 2.81 -15.85
C TRP A 48 -0.92 4.19 -15.39
N ARG A 49 -2.17 4.52 -15.71
CA ARG A 49 -2.81 5.77 -15.26
C ARG A 49 -3.19 5.75 -13.79
N ALA A 50 -3.26 4.56 -13.19
CA ALA A 50 -3.54 4.36 -11.77
C ALA A 50 -2.41 4.87 -10.87
N THR A 51 -1.16 4.98 -11.36
CA THR A 51 -0.03 5.53 -10.60
C THR A 51 -0.36 6.87 -9.95
N GLY A 52 0.02 7.06 -8.68
CA GLY A 52 -0.18 8.32 -7.95
C GLY A 52 -0.57 8.14 -6.49
N SER A 53 -0.82 9.27 -5.83
CA SER A 53 -1.23 9.31 -4.44
C SER A 53 -2.76 9.42 -4.33
N TYR A 54 -3.34 8.63 -3.44
CA TYR A 54 -4.78 8.59 -3.15
C TYR A 54 -5.03 8.78 -1.66
N VAL A 55 -6.12 9.47 -1.34
CA VAL A 55 -6.72 9.44 -0.01
C VAL A 55 -7.87 8.46 -0.01
N ILE A 56 -8.00 7.70 1.07
CA ILE A 56 -8.90 6.57 1.17
C ILE A 56 -10.04 6.88 2.14
N GLU A 57 -11.24 6.46 1.76
CA GLU A 57 -12.42 6.45 2.61
C GLU A 57 -12.82 4.99 2.85
N CYS A 58 -12.82 4.57 4.12
CA CYS A 58 -13.16 3.20 4.52
C CYS A 58 -14.02 3.23 5.77
N GLU A 59 -15.31 2.98 5.63
CA GLU A 59 -16.30 3.09 6.73
C GLU A 59 -16.00 2.11 7.88
N ALA A 60 -15.47 0.93 7.56
CA ALA A 60 -15.08 -0.05 8.57
C ALA A 60 -14.00 0.49 9.54
N VAL A 61 -13.16 1.42 9.07
CA VAL A 61 -12.10 2.06 9.85
C VAL A 61 -12.59 3.38 10.45
N THR A 62 -13.27 4.22 9.68
CA THR A 62 -13.69 5.57 10.10
C THR A 62 -14.96 5.59 10.96
N GLY A 63 -15.69 4.48 11.04
CA GLY A 63 -16.86 4.32 11.90
C GLY A 63 -16.51 3.67 13.25
N PRO A 64 -16.71 2.35 13.45
CA PRO A 64 -16.61 1.71 14.76
C PRO A 64 -15.21 1.75 15.40
N MET A 65 -14.17 1.89 14.58
CA MET A 65 -12.77 1.94 15.03
C MET A 65 -12.23 3.37 15.19
N SER A 66 -13.07 4.41 15.00
CA SER A 66 -12.65 5.82 15.06
C SER A 66 -12.08 6.22 16.42
N ASP A 67 -12.56 5.59 17.50
CA ASP A 67 -12.12 5.92 18.87
C ASP A 67 -10.64 5.57 19.11
N TYR A 68 -10.06 4.69 18.29
CA TYR A 68 -8.65 4.31 18.37
C TYR A 68 -7.73 5.22 17.55
N TYR A 69 -8.25 5.99 16.58
CA TYR A 69 -7.45 6.76 15.63
C TYR A 69 -7.92 8.21 15.53
N ASN A 70 -7.04 9.12 15.93
CA ASN A 70 -7.24 10.56 15.82
C ASN A 70 -7.20 10.99 14.35
N GLU A 71 -8.34 10.93 13.64
CA GLU A 71 -8.57 11.63 12.36
C GLU A 71 -7.48 11.40 11.28
N GLU A 72 -6.67 10.33 11.42
CA GLU A 72 -5.54 10.12 10.54
C GLU A 72 -6.03 9.83 9.12
N LYS A 73 -5.43 10.52 8.16
CA LYS A 73 -5.79 10.35 6.76
C LYS A 73 -5.37 8.96 6.32
N LEU A 74 -6.34 8.19 5.84
CA LEU A 74 -6.07 6.92 5.18
C LEU A 74 -5.47 7.22 3.80
N THR A 75 -4.38 6.55 3.44
CA THR A 75 -3.62 6.85 2.22
C THR A 75 -3.28 5.58 1.46
N MET A 76 -3.09 5.75 0.15
CA MET A 76 -2.59 4.71 -0.74
C MET A 76 -1.74 5.36 -1.83
N ASP A 77 -0.51 4.90 -2.01
CA ASP A 77 0.45 5.42 -2.97
C ASP A 77 0.81 4.32 -3.96
N ILE A 78 0.33 4.44 -5.21
CA ILE A 78 0.52 3.45 -6.27
C ILE A 78 1.75 3.81 -7.09
N SER A 79 2.74 2.92 -7.11
CA SER A 79 4.00 3.07 -7.85
C SER A 79 4.15 1.97 -8.89
N GLU A 80 4.58 2.36 -10.09
CA GLU A 80 4.93 1.43 -11.18
C GLU A 80 6.27 0.75 -10.87
N THR A 81 6.31 -0.58 -11.00
CA THR A 81 7.50 -1.38 -10.73
C THR A 81 7.73 -2.38 -11.87
N VAL A 82 8.98 -2.45 -12.33
CA VAL A 82 9.49 -3.52 -13.20
C VAL A 82 10.53 -4.31 -12.43
N LYS A 83 10.28 -5.59 -12.18
CA LYS A 83 11.22 -6.48 -11.48
C LYS A 83 11.23 -7.86 -12.10
N SER A 84 12.42 -8.40 -12.36
CA SER A 84 12.62 -9.75 -12.93
C SER A 84 11.78 -9.99 -14.20
N GLY A 85 11.66 -8.99 -15.07
CA GLY A 85 10.87 -9.07 -16.31
C GLY A 85 9.35 -8.98 -16.12
N CYS A 86 8.84 -8.89 -14.89
CA CYS A 86 7.43 -8.70 -14.58
C CYS A 86 7.15 -7.21 -14.33
N TRP A 87 6.07 -6.69 -14.92
CA TRP A 87 5.60 -5.33 -14.73
C TRP A 87 4.35 -5.34 -13.85
N PHE A 88 4.40 -4.72 -12.68
CA PHE A 88 3.28 -4.67 -11.73
C PHE A 88 3.27 -3.36 -10.96
N PHE A 89 2.26 -3.14 -10.11
CA PHE A 89 2.28 -2.02 -9.16
C PHE A 89 2.67 -2.47 -7.76
N ASP A 90 3.62 -1.74 -7.18
CA ASP A 90 3.87 -1.72 -5.74
C ASP A 90 3.07 -0.59 -5.10
N VAL A 91 2.34 -0.90 -4.04
CA VAL A 91 1.46 0.06 -3.38
C VAL A 91 1.75 0.15 -1.89
N ASP A 92 2.14 1.33 -1.42
CA ASP A 92 2.14 1.63 0.02
C ASP A 92 0.71 1.97 0.42
N PHE A 93 0.19 1.36 1.48
CA PHE A 93 -1.13 1.70 1.99
C PHE A 93 -1.12 1.86 3.51
N ARG A 94 -1.99 2.76 3.99
CA ARG A 94 -2.26 2.98 5.41
C ARG A 94 -3.75 3.20 5.62
N PHE A 95 -4.43 2.17 6.12
CA PHE A 95 -5.86 2.14 6.43
C PHE A 95 -6.07 2.16 7.96
N GLY A 96 -5.37 3.08 8.66
CA GLY A 96 -5.50 3.29 10.10
C GLY A 96 -4.81 2.19 10.90
N VAL A 97 -5.58 1.18 11.36
CA VAL A 97 -5.06 0.00 12.08
C VAL A 97 -4.18 -0.90 11.24
N LEU A 98 -4.20 -0.73 9.92
CA LEU A 98 -3.55 -1.61 8.98
C LEU A 98 -2.68 -0.78 8.04
N GLU A 99 -1.40 -1.11 7.94
CA GLU A 99 -0.52 -0.54 6.93
C GLU A 99 0.32 -1.64 6.28
N GLY A 100 0.80 -1.41 5.06
CA GLY A 100 1.66 -2.37 4.40
C GLY A 100 1.84 -2.13 2.91
N THR A 101 2.12 -3.22 2.21
CA THR A 101 2.38 -3.25 0.77
C THR A 101 1.30 -4.04 0.05
N MET A 102 0.85 -3.57 -1.11
CA MET A 102 0.05 -4.36 -2.05
C MET A 102 0.80 -4.54 -3.37
N LEU A 103 0.67 -5.73 -3.97
CA LEU A 103 1.07 -6.00 -5.34
C LEU A 103 -0.18 -6.04 -6.21
N MET A 104 -0.18 -5.33 -7.34
CA MET A 104 -1.38 -5.22 -8.19
C MET A 104 -1.13 -5.53 -9.65
N GLU A 105 -2.14 -6.15 -10.28
CA GLU A 105 -2.15 -6.53 -11.70
C GLU A 105 -3.55 -6.44 -12.33
N THR A 106 -3.63 -6.41 -13.65
CA THR A 106 -4.91 -6.26 -14.37
C THR A 106 -5.75 -7.53 -14.37
N THR A 107 -5.11 -8.70 -14.25
CA THR A 107 -5.77 -10.00 -14.24
C THR A 107 -5.32 -10.83 -13.03
N PRO A 108 -6.19 -11.71 -12.50
CA PRO A 108 -5.80 -12.63 -11.44
C PRO A 108 -4.65 -13.54 -11.83
N GLU A 109 -4.56 -13.94 -13.10
CA GLU A 109 -3.49 -14.80 -13.62
C GLU A 109 -2.13 -14.09 -13.62
N MET A 110 -2.09 -12.81 -14.02
CA MET A 110 -0.86 -12.00 -13.96
C MET A 110 -0.44 -11.75 -12.51
N LEU A 111 -1.41 -11.47 -11.63
CA LEU A 111 -1.14 -11.34 -10.20
C LEU A 111 -0.52 -12.62 -9.64
N ASP A 112 -1.06 -13.80 -9.97
CA ASP A 112 -0.50 -15.09 -9.51
C ASP A 112 0.95 -15.30 -9.98
N ASN A 113 1.30 -14.86 -11.20
CA ASN A 113 2.67 -14.91 -11.70
C ASN A 113 3.61 -14.01 -10.89
N VAL A 114 3.19 -12.77 -10.59
CA VAL A 114 3.93 -11.85 -9.72
C VAL A 114 4.12 -12.48 -8.33
N MET A 115 3.07 -13.07 -7.78
CA MET A 115 3.10 -13.74 -6.48
C MET A 115 4.07 -14.93 -6.46
N LYS A 116 4.08 -15.76 -7.51
CA LYS A 116 5.03 -16.87 -7.66
C LYS A 116 6.47 -16.39 -7.70
N ALA A 117 6.76 -15.33 -8.45
CA ALA A 117 8.11 -14.74 -8.52
C ALA A 117 8.60 -14.26 -7.14
N HIS A 118 7.71 -13.63 -6.36
CA HIS A 118 8.04 -13.21 -5.00
C HIS A 118 8.25 -14.38 -4.02
N ARG A 119 7.46 -15.46 -4.14
CA ARG A 119 7.62 -16.68 -3.33
C ARG A 119 8.94 -17.40 -3.61
N ALA A 120 9.34 -17.50 -4.89
CA ALA A 120 10.63 -18.07 -5.27
C ALA A 120 11.81 -17.28 -4.67
N ALA A 121 11.72 -15.94 -4.67
CA ALA A 121 12.73 -15.08 -4.05
C ALA A 121 12.80 -15.19 -2.51
N ASP A 122 11.72 -15.59 -1.84
CA ASP A 122 11.67 -15.82 -0.38
C ASP A 122 12.29 -17.17 0.06
N GLY A 123 12.75 -17.99 -0.90
CA GLY A 123 13.40 -19.28 -0.65
C GLY A 123 12.43 -20.46 -0.52
N GLY A 124 11.22 -20.35 -1.07
CA GLY A 124 10.37 -21.51 -1.32
C GLY A 124 10.97 -22.35 -2.44
N GLU A 125 11.13 -23.66 -2.22
CA GLU A 125 11.61 -24.58 -3.26
C GLU A 125 10.76 -24.41 -4.53
N PRO A 126 11.34 -23.98 -5.67
CA PRO A 126 10.62 -23.97 -6.92
C PRO A 126 10.41 -25.42 -7.36
N GLU A 127 9.18 -25.76 -7.77
CA GLU A 127 9.01 -26.89 -8.68
C GLU A 127 9.77 -26.51 -9.97
N GLU A 128 10.89 -27.20 -10.19
CA GLU A 128 11.80 -27.02 -11.30
C GLU A 128 11.05 -27.06 -12.64
N GLU A 129 11.17 -26.00 -13.45
CA GLU A 129 11.62 -26.14 -14.84
C GLU A 129 12.58 -24.98 -15.12
N GLY A 130 13.81 -25.35 -15.53
CA GLY A 130 14.94 -24.44 -15.67
C GLY A 130 14.88 -23.54 -16.89
N ASP A 131 15.63 -22.45 -16.84
CA ASP A 131 16.93 -22.38 -17.52
C ASP A 131 17.74 -21.18 -17.02
N GLU A 132 19.06 -21.35 -17.13
CA GLU A 132 20.16 -20.49 -16.68
C GLU A 132 20.17 -19.12 -17.36
N ASP A 133 20.64 -18.09 -16.64
CA ASP A 133 21.79 -17.24 -17.04
C ASP A 133 21.88 -16.04 -16.09
N GLY A 134 22.70 -16.21 -15.05
CA GLY A 134 23.09 -15.16 -14.13
C GLY A 134 24.34 -14.45 -14.65
N ASP A 135 24.15 -13.31 -15.31
CA ASP A 135 25.24 -12.36 -15.55
C ASP A 135 25.37 -11.43 -14.34
N ASP A 136 26.36 -11.77 -13.52
CA ASP A 136 26.99 -10.96 -12.48
C ASP A 136 27.87 -9.88 -13.14
N ASP A 137 27.40 -8.63 -13.20
CA ASP A 137 28.23 -7.48 -13.55
C ASP A 137 28.48 -6.59 -12.33
N GLY A 138 29.64 -6.83 -11.70
CA GLY A 138 30.21 -6.00 -10.65
C GLY A 138 30.35 -4.53 -11.09
N TRP A 139 29.73 -3.64 -10.34
CA TRP A 139 29.80 -2.20 -10.57
C TRP A 139 31.08 -1.62 -9.94
N GLU A 140 32.07 -1.32 -10.78
CA GLU A 140 33.08 -0.31 -10.47
C GLU A 140 32.40 1.07 -10.43
N GLU A 141 32.61 1.81 -9.34
CA GLU A 141 32.19 3.20 -9.19
C GLU A 141 32.98 4.09 -10.18
N ASP A 142 32.44 4.27 -11.38
CA ASP A 142 32.95 5.29 -12.32
C ASP A 142 32.32 6.66 -12.03
N GLU A 143 33.16 7.63 -11.68
CA GLU A 143 32.82 9.02 -11.32
C GLU A 143 32.43 9.91 -12.53
N ASP A 144 32.04 9.35 -13.68
CA ASP A 144 31.67 10.14 -14.88
C ASP A 144 30.14 10.38 -14.94
N PRO A 145 29.66 11.62 -14.71
CA PRO A 145 28.24 11.94 -14.74
C PRO A 145 27.58 11.71 -16.11
N GLU A 146 28.33 11.84 -17.22
CA GLU A 146 27.77 11.63 -18.55
C GLU A 146 27.54 10.14 -18.84
N ARG A 147 28.44 9.27 -18.35
CA ARG A 147 28.28 7.81 -18.43
C ARG A 147 27.09 7.34 -17.59
N TYR A 148 26.91 7.91 -16.39
CA TYR A 148 25.77 7.61 -15.53
C TYR A 148 24.42 7.97 -16.19
N GLU A 149 24.29 9.17 -16.77
CA GLU A 149 23.06 9.59 -17.46
C GLU A 149 22.79 8.74 -18.71
N MET A 150 23.83 8.36 -19.46
CA MET A 150 23.68 7.48 -20.63
C MET A 150 23.20 6.08 -20.24
N ILE A 151 23.74 5.51 -19.15
CA ILE A 151 23.31 4.22 -18.60
C ILE A 151 21.86 4.30 -18.12
N LYS A 152 21.50 5.36 -17.41
CA LYS A 152 20.14 5.59 -16.91
C LYS A 152 19.11 5.73 -18.04
N GLU A 153 19.45 6.45 -19.12
CA GLU A 153 18.55 6.56 -20.29
C GLU A 153 18.45 5.21 -21.03
N ARG A 154 19.55 4.44 -21.15
CA ARG A 154 19.50 3.08 -21.71
C ARG A 154 18.56 2.18 -20.92
N TYR A 155 18.68 2.16 -19.59
CA TYR A 155 17.76 1.42 -18.73
C TYR A 155 16.31 1.87 -18.92
N ARG A 156 16.05 3.18 -19.04
CA ARG A 156 14.70 3.71 -19.24
C ARG A 156 14.11 3.28 -20.59
N VAL A 157 14.91 3.27 -21.65
CA VAL A 157 14.49 2.83 -22.98
C VAL A 157 14.20 1.33 -22.99
N GLU A 158 15.09 0.51 -22.42
CA GLU A 158 14.88 -0.94 -22.30
C GLU A 158 13.64 -1.26 -21.45
N GLU A 159 13.39 -0.52 -20.37
CA GLU A 159 12.21 -0.64 -19.53
C GLU A 159 10.92 -0.26 -20.30
N GLU A 160 10.96 0.79 -21.12
CA GLU A 160 9.82 1.18 -21.96
C GLU A 160 9.52 0.17 -23.07
N GLU A 161 10.54 -0.44 -23.68
CA GLU A 161 10.37 -1.51 -24.67
C GLU A 161 9.79 -2.77 -24.04
N ARG A 162 10.27 -3.17 -22.84
CA ARG A 162 9.71 -4.28 -22.07
C ARG A 162 8.26 -4.03 -21.68
N ARG A 163 7.93 -2.81 -21.26
CA ARG A 163 6.56 -2.38 -20.97
C ARG A 163 5.66 -2.54 -22.20
N LYS A 164 6.10 -2.09 -23.38
CA LYS A 164 5.33 -2.25 -24.62
C LYS A 164 5.11 -3.71 -24.97
N ALA A 165 6.14 -4.55 -24.87
CA ALA A 165 6.03 -5.98 -25.13
C ALA A 165 5.04 -6.69 -24.20
N TYR A 166 5.04 -6.36 -22.90
CA TYR A 166 4.11 -6.92 -21.93
C TYR A 166 2.66 -6.48 -22.20
N ILE A 167 2.45 -5.20 -22.53
CA ILE A 167 1.12 -4.68 -22.89
C ILE A 167 0.59 -5.33 -24.17
N ASP A 168 1.44 -5.47 -25.20
CA ASP A 168 1.05 -6.08 -26.48
C ASP A 168 0.77 -7.59 -26.34
N GLN A 169 1.49 -8.29 -25.46
CA GLN A 169 1.30 -9.73 -25.23
C GLN A 169 -0.05 -10.06 -24.59
N PHE A 170 -0.59 -9.13 -23.79
CA PHE A 170 -1.80 -9.37 -23.00
C PHE A 170 -3.04 -8.66 -23.53
N ASP A 171 -3.04 -8.13 -24.77
CA ASP A 171 -4.14 -7.38 -25.44
C ASP A 171 -5.52 -7.71 -24.83
N HIS A 172 -5.93 -6.84 -23.91
CA HIS A 172 -7.01 -7.10 -22.97
C HIS A 172 -8.31 -7.08 -23.77
N ASN A 173 -9.07 -8.18 -23.77
CA ASN A 173 -10.46 -8.12 -24.20
C ASN A 173 -11.20 -7.09 -23.30
N PRO A 174 -11.49 -5.87 -23.82
CA PRO A 174 -11.96 -4.76 -22.99
C PRO A 174 -13.39 -4.99 -22.49
N GLU A 175 -14.10 -5.98 -23.06
CA GLU A 175 -15.47 -6.31 -22.70
C GLU A 175 -15.58 -7.07 -21.37
N ARG A 176 -14.48 -7.67 -20.87
CA ARG A 176 -14.54 -8.57 -19.70
C ARG A 176 -14.27 -7.88 -18.36
N TYR A 177 -13.39 -6.87 -18.31
CA TYR A 177 -12.96 -6.20 -17.06
C TYR A 177 -12.54 -4.75 -17.28
N PRO A 178 -13.40 -3.84 -17.78
CA PRO A 178 -12.90 -2.66 -18.48
C PRO A 178 -11.99 -1.72 -17.67
N ARG A 179 -11.98 -1.78 -16.33
CA ARG A 179 -11.10 -0.97 -15.46
C ARG A 179 -10.83 -1.58 -14.07
N ARG A 180 -10.80 -2.91 -13.97
CA ARG A 180 -10.55 -3.60 -12.69
C ARG A 180 -9.06 -3.89 -12.52
N ILE A 181 -8.55 -3.68 -11.31
CA ILE A 181 -7.20 -4.04 -10.88
C ILE A 181 -7.34 -5.03 -9.72
N TYR A 182 -6.67 -6.17 -9.77
CA TYR A 182 -6.63 -7.15 -8.70
C TYR A 182 -5.37 -6.95 -7.87
N PHE A 183 -5.43 -7.26 -6.58
CA PHE A 183 -4.27 -7.16 -5.72
C PHE A 183 -4.23 -8.21 -4.62
N GLN A 184 -3.02 -8.49 -4.15
CA GLN A 184 -2.76 -9.16 -2.88
C GLN A 184 -1.98 -8.19 -1.99
N TRP A 185 -2.18 -8.26 -0.68
CA TRP A 185 -1.53 -7.37 0.27
C TRP A 185 -0.86 -8.11 1.43
N ARG A 186 0.19 -7.52 1.98
CA ARG A 186 0.81 -7.89 3.26
C ARG A 186 0.94 -6.64 4.09
N GLY A 187 0.88 -6.77 5.42
CA GLY A 187 0.88 -5.59 6.27
C GLY A 187 1.02 -5.89 7.75
N ARG A 188 1.01 -4.82 8.55
CA ARG A 188 1.11 -4.85 10.00
C ARG A 188 -0.19 -4.39 10.64
N ASP A 189 -0.56 -5.06 11.73
CA ASP A 189 -1.55 -4.59 12.67
C ASP A 189 -0.93 -3.55 13.61
N MET A 190 -1.46 -2.33 13.54
CA MET A 190 -1.01 -1.15 14.26
C MET A 190 -1.80 -0.88 15.55
N ARG A 191 -2.64 -1.83 16.01
CA ARG A 191 -3.46 -1.66 17.23
C ARG A 191 -2.64 -1.72 18.53
N ASP A 192 -1.52 -2.45 18.51
CA ASP A 192 -0.64 -2.62 19.64
C ASP A 192 0.52 -1.60 19.65
N ALA A 193 1.11 -1.36 20.84
CA ALA A 193 2.31 -0.52 20.98
C ALA A 193 3.55 -1.07 20.22
N THR A 194 3.51 -2.33 19.81
CA THR A 194 4.50 -2.94 18.91
C THR A 194 3.72 -3.55 17.75
N PRO A 195 3.74 -2.89 16.57
CA PRO A 195 3.12 -3.44 15.37
C PRO A 195 3.60 -4.85 15.08
N LEU A 196 2.70 -5.71 14.63
CA LEU A 196 3.00 -7.07 14.23
C LEU A 196 2.53 -7.30 12.81
N ILE A 197 3.37 -7.94 12.00
CA ILE A 197 2.96 -8.43 10.67
C ILE A 197 1.73 -9.33 10.81
N GLN A 198 0.74 -9.13 9.95
CA GLN A 198 -0.41 -10.02 9.84
C GLN A 198 -0.05 -11.19 8.93
N PRO A 199 -0.03 -12.43 9.45
CA PRO A 199 0.26 -13.59 8.64
C PRO A 199 -0.87 -13.85 7.65
N ASP A 200 -0.50 -14.28 6.44
CA ASP A 200 -1.42 -14.56 5.32
C ASP A 200 -1.37 -16.05 4.95
N TRP A 201 -1.63 -16.92 5.93
CA TRP A 201 -1.40 -18.37 5.83
C TRP A 201 -2.08 -19.02 4.62
N ASP A 202 -3.27 -18.53 4.24
CA ASP A 202 -4.09 -19.10 3.18
C ASP A 202 -4.11 -18.24 1.91
N ASN A 203 -3.24 -17.23 1.80
CA ASN A 203 -3.30 -16.21 0.74
C ASN A 203 -4.69 -15.53 0.67
N ALA A 204 -5.28 -15.28 1.83
CA ALA A 204 -6.60 -14.70 1.98
C ALA A 204 -6.59 -13.17 1.84
N HIS A 205 -5.43 -12.52 1.94
CA HIS A 205 -5.28 -11.06 1.86
C HIS A 205 -5.37 -10.53 0.42
N VAL A 206 -6.54 -10.72 -0.21
CA VAL A 206 -6.79 -10.35 -1.61
C VAL A 206 -7.87 -9.29 -1.75
N GLY A 207 -7.87 -8.61 -2.89
CA GLY A 207 -8.89 -7.62 -3.22
C GLY A 207 -8.85 -7.17 -4.67
N TYR A 208 -9.71 -6.20 -4.98
CA TYR A 208 -9.70 -5.51 -6.27
C TYR A 208 -10.12 -4.04 -6.15
N LEU A 209 -9.75 -3.26 -7.16
CA LEU A 209 -10.12 -1.86 -7.37
C LEU A 209 -10.87 -1.75 -8.70
N ASP A 210 -12.02 -1.09 -8.70
CA ASP A 210 -12.79 -0.73 -9.89
C ASP A 210 -12.72 0.78 -10.11
N PHE A 211 -12.04 1.22 -11.18
CA PHE A 211 -11.96 2.64 -11.51
C PHE A 211 -13.21 3.13 -12.24
N GLU A 212 -13.71 4.29 -11.82
CA GLU A 212 -14.93 4.89 -12.37
C GLU A 212 -14.73 5.31 -13.84
N ASP A 213 -13.54 5.80 -14.20
CA ASP A 213 -13.24 6.33 -15.53
C ASP A 213 -11.81 6.03 -16.02
N ASN A 214 -11.52 6.39 -17.27
CA ASN A 214 -10.20 6.21 -17.89
C ASN A 214 -9.12 7.18 -17.35
N LYS A 215 -9.48 8.12 -16.46
CA LYS A 215 -8.51 9.00 -15.79
C LYS A 215 -7.94 8.36 -14.53
N CYS A 216 -8.59 7.32 -14.02
CA CYS A 216 -8.25 6.63 -12.78
C CYS A 216 -8.17 7.59 -11.58
N ASN A 217 -9.06 8.58 -11.51
CA ASN A 217 -9.03 9.55 -10.41
C ASN A 217 -9.81 9.09 -9.18
N ILE A 218 -10.78 8.19 -9.38
CA ILE A 218 -11.67 7.67 -8.35
C ILE A 218 -11.83 6.17 -8.60
N PHE A 219 -11.82 5.39 -7.53
CA PHE A 219 -12.12 3.96 -7.58
C PHE A 219 -12.94 3.51 -6.37
N GLU A 220 -13.62 2.38 -6.55
CA GLU A 220 -14.20 1.59 -5.46
C GLU A 220 -13.35 0.32 -5.27
N GLY A 221 -12.98 0.03 -4.03
CA GLY A 221 -12.19 -1.13 -3.65
C GLY A 221 -12.99 -2.10 -2.79
N LYS A 222 -12.71 -3.40 -2.94
CA LYS A 222 -13.14 -4.45 -2.01
C LYS A 222 -12.00 -5.37 -1.67
N ALA A 223 -11.84 -5.68 -0.40
CA ALA A 223 -10.76 -6.54 0.06
C ALA A 223 -11.08 -7.31 1.33
N GLU A 224 -10.35 -8.41 1.51
CA GLU A 224 -10.22 -9.13 2.76
C GLU A 224 -9.09 -8.47 3.57
N LEU A 225 -9.43 -7.66 4.57
CA LEU A 225 -8.48 -6.80 5.30
C LEU A 225 -8.16 -7.33 6.71
N GLY A 226 -8.19 -8.66 6.88
CA GLY A 226 -7.84 -9.36 8.11
C GLY A 226 -8.57 -8.79 9.33
N VAL A 227 -7.85 -8.08 10.18
CA VAL A 227 -8.35 -7.49 11.44
C VAL A 227 -9.45 -6.43 11.25
N ILE A 228 -9.55 -5.81 10.08
CA ILE A 228 -10.62 -4.85 9.76
C ILE A 228 -11.90 -5.62 9.41
N GLY A 229 -11.76 -6.79 8.78
CA GLY A 229 -12.86 -7.67 8.42
C GLY A 229 -12.78 -8.19 6.99
N SER A 230 -13.84 -8.92 6.61
CA SER A 230 -14.00 -9.51 5.29
C SER A 230 -14.86 -8.68 4.36
N ASN A 231 -14.59 -8.75 3.05
CA ASN A 231 -15.31 -8.02 2.01
C ASN A 231 -15.50 -6.52 2.33
N VAL A 232 -14.45 -5.89 2.86
CA VAL A 232 -14.47 -4.49 3.28
C VAL A 232 -14.46 -3.60 2.06
N GLY A 233 -15.47 -2.73 1.97
CA GLY A 233 -15.57 -1.71 0.93
C GLY A 233 -14.81 -0.44 1.31
N PHE A 234 -14.08 0.12 0.36
CA PHE A 234 -13.41 1.41 0.50
C PHE A 234 -13.44 2.18 -0.82
N ARG A 235 -13.22 3.49 -0.78
CA ARG A 235 -13.12 4.35 -1.96
C ARG A 235 -11.81 5.12 -1.94
N GLY A 236 -11.21 5.31 -3.11
CA GLY A 236 -9.99 6.09 -3.24
C GLY A 236 -10.18 7.29 -4.12
N TYR A 237 -9.56 8.40 -3.72
CA TYR A 237 -9.62 9.68 -4.42
C TYR A 237 -8.22 10.19 -4.69
N ARG A 238 -7.87 10.37 -5.96
CA ARG A 238 -6.54 10.81 -6.36
C ARG A 238 -6.30 12.24 -5.90
N VAL A 239 -5.17 12.45 -5.24
CA VAL A 239 -4.71 13.77 -4.77
C VAL A 239 -3.41 14.20 -5.42
N ASP A 240 -2.67 13.26 -6.01
CA ASP A 240 -1.44 13.54 -6.72
C ASP A 240 -1.23 12.59 -7.92
N LYS A 241 -0.44 13.03 -8.90
CA LYS A 241 -0.06 12.19 -10.03
C LYS A 241 1.09 11.25 -9.72
N GLU A 242 1.98 11.69 -8.84
CA GLU A 242 3.16 10.95 -8.42
C GLU A 242 2.87 10.31 -7.05
N PRO A 243 3.33 9.08 -6.81
CA PRO A 243 3.26 8.48 -5.48
C PRO A 243 4.17 9.26 -4.52
N ARG A 244 3.68 9.52 -3.31
CA ARG A 244 4.45 10.25 -2.27
C ARG A 244 5.36 9.31 -1.48
N LYS A 245 5.05 8.02 -1.47
CA LYS A 245 5.77 6.99 -0.72
C LYS A 245 6.09 5.82 -1.63
N LYS A 246 7.22 5.19 -1.33
CA LYS A 246 7.59 3.90 -1.89
C LYS A 246 7.16 2.82 -0.92
N ALA A 247 6.56 1.75 -1.43
CA ALA A 247 6.18 0.61 -0.62
C ALA A 247 7.41 -0.06 0.02
N GLU A 248 7.21 -0.63 1.20
CA GLU A 248 8.18 -1.52 1.83
C GLU A 248 8.34 -2.79 0.98
N PRO A 249 9.54 -3.38 0.90
CA PRO A 249 9.74 -4.63 0.19
C PRO A 249 8.75 -5.71 0.67
N TRP A 250 8.04 -6.32 -0.28
CA TRP A 250 7.03 -7.35 -0.02
C TRP A 250 7.49 -8.49 0.91
N ASN A 251 8.77 -8.86 0.79
CA ASN A 251 9.39 -9.97 1.50
C ASN A 251 9.71 -9.63 2.97
N ASP A 252 9.81 -8.33 3.30
CA ASP A 252 9.99 -7.85 4.68
C ASP A 252 8.70 -7.98 5.50
N LEU A 253 7.56 -8.17 4.82
CA LEU A 253 6.25 -8.43 5.42
C LEU A 253 5.85 -9.92 5.34
N SER A 254 6.80 -10.81 5.08
CA SER A 254 6.55 -12.26 4.97
C SER A 254 6.23 -12.93 6.31
N GLU A 255 5.69 -14.15 6.27
CA GLU A 255 5.49 -14.98 7.46
C GLU A 255 6.81 -15.27 8.20
N LYS A 256 7.90 -15.45 7.45
CA LYS A 256 9.25 -15.60 8.02
C LYS A 256 9.70 -14.34 8.75
N ALA A 257 9.33 -13.16 8.26
CA ALA A 257 9.55 -11.90 8.96
C ALA A 257 8.67 -11.80 10.22
N TYR A 258 7.39 -12.20 10.12
CA TYR A 258 6.50 -12.30 11.28
C TYR A 258 7.07 -13.20 12.38
N GLU A 259 7.53 -14.41 12.05
CA GLU A 259 8.10 -15.34 13.04
C GLU A 259 9.31 -14.75 13.77
N ARG A 260 10.14 -13.97 13.04
CA ARG A 260 11.30 -13.28 13.60
C ARG A 260 10.88 -12.17 14.55
N GLU A 261 9.99 -11.28 14.10
CA GLU A 261 9.46 -10.18 14.93
C GLU A 261 8.76 -10.71 16.18
N TRP A 262 7.95 -11.75 16.04
CA TRP A 262 7.26 -12.41 17.14
C TRP A 262 8.24 -13.00 18.16
N ARG A 263 9.26 -13.72 17.70
CA ARG A 263 10.30 -14.29 18.56
C ARG A 263 11.03 -13.20 19.35
N ASP A 264 11.36 -12.09 18.70
CA ASP A 264 12.03 -10.95 19.33
C ASP A 264 11.14 -10.24 20.35
N LYS A 265 9.83 -10.10 20.07
CA LYS A 265 8.82 -9.58 21.00
C LYS A 265 8.75 -10.45 22.26
N VAL A 266 8.57 -11.76 22.10
CA VAL A 266 8.51 -12.72 23.22
C VAL A 266 9.81 -12.71 24.03
N ALA A 267 10.97 -12.63 23.36
CA ALA A 267 12.26 -12.55 24.05
C ALA A 267 12.39 -11.27 24.89
N ARG A 268 11.88 -10.13 24.40
CA ARG A 268 11.88 -8.84 25.11
C ARG A 268 10.97 -8.86 26.33
N GLU A 269 9.77 -9.41 26.19
CA GLU A 269 8.79 -9.52 27.29
C GLU A 269 9.25 -10.49 28.39
N ARG A 270 10.04 -11.50 28.03
CA ARG A 270 10.64 -12.46 28.99
C ARG A 270 11.88 -11.92 29.70
N ARG A 271 12.45 -10.77 29.31
CA ARG A 271 13.59 -10.20 30.04
C ARG A 271 13.10 -9.70 31.40
N PRO A 272 13.64 -10.20 32.53
CA PRO A 272 13.33 -9.62 33.83
C PRO A 272 13.73 -8.14 33.80
N PRO A 273 12.97 -7.24 34.47
CA PRO A 273 13.37 -5.85 34.58
C PRO A 273 14.80 -5.82 35.10
N LEU A 274 15.68 -5.12 34.38
CA LEU A 274 17.01 -4.79 34.86
C LEU A 274 16.81 -4.26 36.27
N ARG A 275 17.24 -5.03 37.28
CA ARG A 275 17.25 -4.56 38.66
C ARG A 275 18.02 -3.25 38.61
N SER A 276 17.31 -2.13 38.72
CA SER A 276 17.91 -0.87 39.04
C SER A 276 18.78 -1.16 40.25
N SER A 277 20.08 -1.01 40.06
CA SER A 277 21.05 -1.20 41.11
C SER A 277 20.64 -0.25 42.21
N ILE A 278 20.03 -0.78 43.28
CA ILE A 278 19.89 -0.10 44.57
C ILE A 278 21.32 -0.04 45.12
N MET A 279 22.17 0.79 44.52
CA MET A 279 23.30 1.40 45.18
C MET A 279 22.74 2.58 45.95
N GLY A 280 22.47 2.38 47.24
CA GLY A 280 21.98 3.47 48.08
C GLY A 280 21.21 3.02 49.30
N MET A 281 21.67 1.98 50.01
CA MET A 281 21.36 1.86 51.44
C MET A 281 22.67 1.69 52.17
N GLU A 282 23.22 2.83 52.60
CA GLU A 282 24.11 2.93 53.74
C GLU A 282 23.48 2.13 54.89
N ARG A 283 24.23 1.16 55.42
CA ARG A 283 23.88 0.53 56.69
C ARG A 283 24.32 1.47 57.80
N PRO A 284 23.44 1.92 58.70
CA PRO A 284 23.89 2.32 60.02
C PRO A 284 24.02 1.06 60.90
N TRP A 285 24.98 1.14 61.82
CA TRP A 285 25.37 0.21 62.89
C TRP A 285 26.38 -0.88 62.50
#